data_AF-A0A2S9GS57-F1
#
_entry.id   AF-A0A2S9GS57-F1
#
_cell.length_a   1.000
_cell.length_b   1.000
_cell.length_c   1.000
_cell.angle_alpha   90.00
_cell.angle_beta   90.00
_cell.angle_gamma   90.00
#
_symmetry.space_group_name_H-M   'P 1'
#
loop_
_entity.id
_entity.type
_entity.pdbx_description
1 polymer ?
#
loop_
_entity_poly.entity_id
_entity_poly.type
_entity_poly.pdbx_seq_one_letter_code
_entity_poly.pdbx_strand_id
1 'polypeptide(L)' 'HGARLEAGQSVELPEAPYLHLFVPRGEVVLEGAGPLHEGDAVRFTASGGQRVTATAPAEILVWEMHA' A
#
# COMPACT_ATOMS: atom_id res chain seq x y z
N HIS A 1 0.26 -9.95 -2.87
CA HIS A 1 1.41 -9.19 -3.39
C HIS A 1 2.24 -8.65 -2.23
N GLY A 2 3.53 -8.44 -2.45
CA GLY A 2 4.42 -7.81 -1.47
C GLY A 2 5.51 -7.02 -2.18
N ALA A 3 5.95 -5.91 -1.58
CA ALA A 3 7.00 -5.07 -2.12
C ALA A 3 7.91 -4.55 -1.00
N ARG A 4 9.20 -4.43 -1.30
CA ARG A 4 10.18 -3.69 -0.50
C ARG A 4 10.60 -2.46 -1.30
N LEU A 5 10.56 -1.30 -0.66
CA LEU A 5 10.74 -0.01 -1.30
C LEU A 5 11.82 0.77 -0.54
N GLU A 6 12.78 1.30 -1.27
CA GLU A 6 13.66 2.37 -0.80
C GLU A 6 12.93 3.72 -0.82
N ALA A 7 13.43 4.68 -0.06
CA ALA A 7 12.84 6.03 -0.03
C ALA A 7 12.73 6.63 -1.45
N GLY A 8 11.54 7.15 -1.78
CA GLY A 8 11.19 7.69 -3.09
C GLY A 8 10.70 6.64 -4.11
N GLN A 9 10.89 5.34 -3.87
CA GLN A 9 10.32 4.31 -4.74
C GLN A 9 8.81 4.22 -4.57
N SER A 10 8.13 3.87 -5.66
CA SER A 10 6.68 3.76 -5.70
C SER A 10 6.22 2.50 -6.42
N VAL A 11 5.05 2.01 -6.04
CA VAL A 11 4.35 0.91 -6.72
C VAL A 11 2.88 1.26 -6.90
N GLU A 12 2.30 0.79 -7.99
CA GLU A 12 0.84 0.83 -8.17
C GLU A 12 0.21 -0.35 -7.45
N LEU A 13 -0.89 -0.08 -6.76
CA LEU A 13 -1.72 -1.15 -6.21
C LEU A 13 -2.49 -1.84 -7.34
N PRO A 14 -2.68 -3.16 -7.27
CA PRO A 14 -3.47 -3.88 -8.25
C PRO A 14 -4.93 -3.43 -8.24
N GLU A 15 -5.65 -3.65 -9.33
CA GLU A 15 -7.08 -3.38 -9.41
C GLU A 15 -7.87 -4.61 -8.93
N ALA A 16 -8.75 -4.42 -7.94
CA ALA A 16 -9.63 -5.47 -7.43
C ALA A 16 -10.88 -4.89 -6.76
N PRO A 17 -11.98 -5.66 -6.65
CA PRO A 17 -13.18 -5.23 -5.93
C PRO A 17 -12.89 -4.82 -4.48
N TYR A 18 -11.97 -5.54 -3.83
CA TYR A 18 -11.49 -5.20 -2.50
C TYR A 18 -9.98 -5.46 -2.39
N LEU A 19 -9.29 -4.54 -1.72
CA LEU A 19 -7.90 -4.72 -1.32
C LEU A 19 -7.76 -4.56 0.20
N HIS A 20 -6.76 -5.25 0.72
CA HIS A 20 -6.18 -4.94 2.02
C HIS A 20 -4.71 -4.62 1.86
N LEU A 21 -4.29 -3.44 2.31
CA LEU A 21 -2.88 -3.05 2.42
C LEU A 21 -2.47 -3.05 3.88
N PHE A 22 -1.28 -3.57 4.17
CA PHE A 22 -0.66 -3.53 5.48
C PHE A 22 0.80 -3.10 5.35
N VAL A 23 1.27 -2.25 6.27
CA VAL A 23 2.65 -1.79 6.36
C VAL A 23 3.36 -2.54 7.51
N PRO A 24 3.96 -3.72 7.27
CA PRO A 24 4.69 -4.43 8.31
C PRO A 24 5.96 -3.71 8.78
N ARG A 25 6.50 -2.77 8.00
CA ARG A 25 7.71 -2.01 8.36
C ARG A 25 7.82 -0.69 7.59
N GLY A 26 8.31 0.34 8.28
CA GLY A 26 8.70 1.61 7.67
C GLY A 26 7.52 2.56 7.44
N GLU A 27 7.68 3.48 6.51
CA GLU A 27 6.74 4.57 6.26
C GLU A 27 6.48 4.79 4.77
N VAL A 28 5.21 4.94 4.43
CA VAL A 28 4.76 5.19 3.05
C VAL A 28 3.70 6.28 3.04
N VAL A 29 3.49 6.89 1.87
CA VAL A 29 2.32 7.72 1.58
C VAL A 29 1.46 6.98 0.57
N LEU A 30 0.20 6.80 0.91
CA LEU A 30 -0.82 6.27 0.02
C LEU A 30 -1.57 7.43 -0.64
N GLU A 31 -1.63 7.42 -1.96
CA GLU A 31 -2.38 8.39 -2.75
C GLU A 31 -3.85 8.47 -2.29
N GLY A 32 -4.31 9.67 -1.94
CA GLY A 32 -5.68 9.92 -1.48
C GLY A 32 -5.95 9.62 0.00
N ALA A 33 -5.04 8.94 0.72
CA ALA A 33 -5.19 8.65 2.16
C ALA A 33 -4.12 9.34 3.03
N GLY A 34 -2.96 9.65 2.47
CA GLY A 34 -1.85 10.29 3.18
C GLY A 34 -0.86 9.28 3.79
N PRO A 35 -0.11 9.67 4.83
CA PRO A 35 0.95 8.84 5.40
C PRO A 35 0.41 7.63 6.15
N LEU A 36 1.11 6.50 6.03
CA LEU A 36 0.91 5.26 6.76
C LEU A 36 2.25 4.84 7.37
N HIS A 37 2.21 4.36 8.60
CA HIS A 37 3.38 3.94 9.36
C HIS A 37 3.34 2.44 9.62
N GLU A 38 4.42 1.92 10.22
CA GLU A 38 4.50 0.54 10.66
C GLU A 38 3.29 0.14 11.53
N GLY A 39 2.63 -0.94 11.14
CA GLY A 39 1.43 -1.47 11.78
C GLY A 39 0.11 -0.92 11.21
N ASP A 40 0.13 0.12 10.37
CA ASP A 40 -1.08 0.65 9.76
C ASP A 40 -1.62 -0.28 8.67
N ALA A 41 -2.95 -0.28 8.54
CA ALA A 41 -3.65 -1.07 7.54
C ALA A 41 -4.79 -0.27 6.90
N VAL A 42 -4.97 -0.48 5.59
CA VAL A 42 -6.00 0.18 4.80
C VAL A 42 -6.86 -0.87 4.12
N ARG A 43 -8.17 -0.64 4.10
CA ARG A 43 -9.12 -1.45 3.32
C ARG A 43 -9.70 -0.58 2.21
N PHE A 44 -9.73 -1.15 1.02
CA PHE A 44 -10.26 -0.49 -0.15
C PHE A 44 -11.51 -1.22 -0.63
N THR A 45 -12.46 -0.44 -1.15
CA THR A 45 -13.63 -0.92 -1.89
C THR A 45 -13.58 -0.25 -3.26
N ALA A 46 -13.52 -1.04 -4.33
CA ALA A 46 -13.29 -0.58 -5.70
C ALA A 46 -12.01 0.27 -5.86
N SER A 47 -10.87 -0.24 -5.37
CA SER A 47 -9.55 0.41 -5.57
C SER A 47 -9.08 0.27 -7.01
N GLY A 48 -8.79 1.40 -7.64
CA GLY A 48 -8.28 1.49 -9.00
C GLY A 48 -6.87 2.07 -9.05
N GLY A 49 -5.85 1.24 -8.85
CA GLY A 49 -4.48 1.64 -9.22
C GLY A 49 -3.85 2.76 -8.40
N GLN A 50 -4.23 2.93 -7.13
CA GLN A 50 -3.63 3.95 -6.27
C GLN A 50 -2.14 3.71 -6.09
N ARG A 51 -1.35 4.80 -6.09
CA ARG A 51 0.09 4.74 -5.86
C ARG A 51 0.41 4.70 -4.37
N VAL A 52 1.38 3.86 -4.03
CA VAL A 52 2.06 3.88 -2.72
C VAL A 52 3.51 4.29 -2.95
N THR A 53 3.98 5.31 -2.23
CA THR A 53 5.35 5.83 -2.30
C THR A 53 6.01 5.73 -0.93
N ALA A 54 7.20 5.15 -0.86
CA ALA A 54 7.97 5.07 0.38
C ALA A 54 8.61 6.42 0.75
N THR A 55 8.41 6.88 1.98
CA THR A 55 9.09 8.08 2.53
C THR A 55 10.36 7.71 3.29
N ALA A 56 10.45 6.46 3.75
CA ALA A 56 11.63 5.80 4.30
C ALA A 56 11.67 4.34 3.79
N PRO A 57 12.78 3.58 3.94
CA PRO A 57 12.79 2.17 3.58
C PRO A 57 11.62 1.41 4.21
N ALA A 58 10.77 0.81 3.38
CA ALA A 58 9.47 0.27 3.79
C ALA A 58 9.17 -1.09 3.14
N GLU A 59 8.33 -1.85 3.82
CA GLU A 59 7.74 -3.08 3.30
C GLU A 59 6.22 -2.95 3.32
N ILE A 60 5.56 -3.41 2.25
CA ILE A 60 4.11 -3.46 2.17
C ILE A 60 3.62 -4.85 1.75
N LEU A 61 2.47 -5.25 2.29
CA LEU A 61 1.75 -6.45 1.89
C LEU A 61 0.35 -6.06 1.39
N VAL A 62 -0.07 -6.67 0.29
CA VAL A 62 -1.34 -6.38 -0.37
C VAL A 62 -2.09 -7.67 -0.69
N TRP A 63 -3.36 -7.75 -0.31
CA TRP A 63 -4.25 -8.87 -0.62
C TRP A 63 -5.39 -8.42 -1.53
N GLU A 64 -5.57 -9.13 -2.64
CA GLU A 64 -6.73 -9.00 -3.53
C GLU A 64 -7.83 -9.95 -3.09
N MET A 65 -9.09 -9.47 -3.07
CA MET A 65 -10.26 -10.27 -2.77
C MET A 65 -11.34 -10.03 -3.83
N HIS A 66 -11.89 -11.11 -4.38
CA HIS A 66 -12.84 -11.09 -5.50
C HIS A 66 -14.20 -11.71 -5.15
N ALA A 67 -14.64 -11.54 -3.91
CA ALA A 67 -15.91 -12.09 -3.42
C ALA A 67 -17.13 -11.55 -4.19
#